data_AF-A0AAW6TEL0-F1
#
_entry.id   AF-A0AAW6TEL0-F1
#
_cell.length_a   1.000
_cell.length_b   1.000
_cell.length_c   1.000
_cell.angle_alpha   90.00
_cell.angle_beta   90.00
_cell.angle_gamma   90.00
#
_symmetry.space_group_name_H-M   'P 1'
#
loop_
_entity.id
_entity.type
_entity.pdbx_description
1 polymer ?
#
loop_
_entity_poly.entity_id
_entity_poly.type
_entity_poly.pdbx_seq_one_letter_code
_entity_poly.pdbx_strand_id
1 'polypeptide(L)' 'MKESTEVLLDELLKDYQTPEQILGGNGILKQLTKRLAEQALQAEMTHHLGYAKNEYQVFFSVVDIRCQ' A
#
# COMPACT_ATOMS: atom_id res chain seq x y z
N MET A 1 -5.68 -17.16 -9.04
CA MET A 1 -5.02 -16.13 -8.20
C MET A 1 -5.74 -15.81 -6.90
N LYS A 2 -6.98 -16.30 -6.64
CA LYS A 2 -7.69 -16.00 -5.38
C LYS A 2 -7.24 -16.87 -4.20
N GLU A 3 -6.83 -18.11 -4.47
CA GLU A 3 -6.45 -19.10 -3.43
C GLU A 3 -5.38 -18.60 -2.45
N SER A 4 -4.32 -17.96 -2.96
CA SER A 4 -3.17 -17.57 -2.14
C SER A 4 -3.49 -16.44 -1.17
N THR A 5 -4.45 -15.57 -1.50
CA THR A 5 -4.82 -14.45 -0.62
C THR A 5 -5.55 -14.95 0.62
N GLU A 6 -6.44 -15.92 0.46
CA GLU A 6 -7.19 -16.51 1.59
C GLU A 6 -6.25 -17.24 2.55
N VAL A 7 -5.29 -18.02 2.04
CA VAL A 7 -4.29 -18.71 2.88
C VAL A 7 -3.44 -17.72 3.68
N LEU A 8 -3.00 -16.63 3.05
CA LEU A 8 -2.22 -15.60 3.73
C LEU A 8 -3.06 -14.81 4.76
N LEU A 9 -4.34 -14.59 4.47
CA LEU A 9 -5.27 -13.97 5.42
C LEU A 9 -5.48 -14.86 6.64
N ASP A 10 -5.70 -16.16 6.43
CA ASP A 10 -5.86 -17.13 7.52
C ASP A 10 -4.59 -17.22 8.38
N GLU A 11 -3.40 -17.23 7.76
CA GLU A 11 -2.13 -17.23 8.49
C GLU A 11 -1.95 -15.94 9.29
N LEU A 12 -2.24 -14.78 8.70
CA LEU A 12 -2.13 -13.47 9.34
C LEU A 12 -3.12 -13.31 10.51
N LEU A 13 -4.32 -13.89 10.40
CA LEU A 13 -5.38 -13.78 11.40
C LEU A 13 -5.31 -14.87 12.48
N LYS A 14 -4.49 -15.91 12.32
CA LYS A 14 -4.41 -17.07 13.22
C LYS A 14 -4.19 -16.72 14.69
N ASP A 15 -3.41 -15.69 14.97
CA ASP A 15 -3.05 -15.28 16.34
C ASP A 15 -3.98 -14.21 16.93
N TYR A 16 -4.97 -13.75 16.15
CA TYR A 16 -5.92 -12.72 16.57
C TYR A 16 -7.26 -13.34 16.98
N GLN A 17 -7.64 -13.18 18.25
CA GLN A 17 -8.79 -13.88 18.83
C GLN A 17 -10.01 -13.01 19.07
N THR A 18 -9.82 -11.69 19.24
CA THR A 18 -10.93 -10.78 19.55
C THR A 18 -11.15 -9.75 18.43
N PRO A 19 -12.39 -9.28 18.23
CA PRO A 19 -12.69 -8.24 17.25
C PRO A 19 -11.94 -6.93 17.54
N GLU A 20 -11.62 -6.62 18.79
CA GLU A 20 -10.84 -5.43 19.17
C GLU A 20 -9.39 -5.50 18.67
N GLN A 21 -8.78 -6.69 18.63
CA GLN A 21 -7.42 -6.83 18.09
C GLN A 21 -7.38 -6.69 16.56
N ILE A 22 -8.52 -6.85 15.89
CA ILE A 22 -8.65 -6.72 14.44
C ILE A 22 -9.11 -5.32 14.04
N LEU A 23 -10.23 -4.87 14.62
CA LEU A 23 -10.97 -3.65 14.28
C LEU A 23 -10.82 -2.52 15.30
N GLY A 24 -10.26 -2.78 16.49
CA GLY A 24 -10.13 -1.79 17.55
C GLY A 24 -9.17 -0.66 17.21
N GLY A 25 -9.06 0.32 18.11
CA GLY A 25 -8.25 1.53 17.90
C GLY A 25 -6.76 1.27 17.62
N ASN A 26 -6.25 0.11 18.03
CA ASN A 26 -4.89 -0.38 17.79
C ASN A 26 -4.88 -1.72 17.02
N GLY A 27 -6.01 -2.09 16.40
CA GLY A 27 -6.18 -3.35 15.70
C GLY A 27 -5.30 -3.46 14.45
N ILE A 28 -5.07 -4.71 14.01
CA ILE A 28 -4.15 -5.00 12.89
C ILE A 28 -4.60 -4.34 11.59
N LEU A 29 -5.90 -4.19 11.32
CA LEU A 29 -6.39 -3.52 10.11
C LEU A 29 -5.94 -2.07 10.04
N LYS A 30 -5.98 -1.34 11.16
CA LYS A 30 -5.52 0.05 11.20
C LYS A 30 -4.01 0.14 10.96
N GLN A 31 -3.25 -0.79 11.52
CA GLN A 31 -1.79 -0.84 11.34
C GLN A 31 -1.40 -1.17 9.89
N LEU A 32 -2.11 -2.12 9.26
CA LEU A 32 -1.93 -2.48 7.85
C LEU A 32 -2.24 -1.31 6.93
N THR A 33 -3.41 -0.67 7.09
CA THR A 33 -3.79 0.51 6.30
C THR A 33 -2.80 1.64 6.47
N LYS A 34 -2.31 1.88 7.69
CA LYS A 34 -1.27 2.88 7.96
C LYS A 34 0.02 2.57 7.19
N ARG A 35 0.53 1.34 7.29
CA ARG A 35 1.75 0.94 6.57
C ARG A 35 1.59 1.00 5.06
N LEU A 36 0.45 0.56 4.53
CA LEU A 36 0.17 0.64 3.10
C LEU A 36 0.12 2.10 2.62
N ALA A 37 -0.51 2.99 3.39
CA ALA A 37 -0.54 4.42 3.08
C ALA A 37 0.86 5.05 3.16
N GLU A 38 1.65 4.71 4.20
CA GLU A 38 3.03 5.16 4.33
C GLU A 38 3.92 4.64 3.20
N GLN A 39 3.76 3.39 2.79
CA GLN A 39 4.48 2.81 1.66
C GLN A 39 4.07 3.42 0.32
N ALA A 40 2.78 3.72 0.12
CA ALA A 40 2.32 4.44 -1.06
C ALA A 40 2.92 5.86 -1.09
N LEU A 41 2.91 6.57 0.04
CA LEU A 41 3.50 7.90 0.16
C LEU A 41 5.03 7.87 -0.03
N GLN A 42 5.71 6.87 0.53
CA GLN A 42 7.15 6.64 0.32
C GLN A 42 7.46 6.24 -1.12
N ALA A 43 6.61 5.44 -1.76
CA ALA A 43 6.72 5.09 -3.16
C ALA A 43 6.58 6.34 -4.04
N GLU A 44 5.64 7.24 -3.74
CA GLU A 44 5.56 8.55 -4.41
C GLU A 44 6.82 9.40 -4.21
N MET A 45 7.42 9.39 -3.01
CA MET A 45 8.66 10.13 -2.73
C MET A 45 9.91 9.51 -3.36
N THR A 46 9.97 8.17 -3.50
CA THR A 46 11.09 7.44 -4.10
C THR A 46 10.96 7.33 -5.62
N HIS A 47 9.75 7.49 -6.15
CA HIS A 47 9.48 7.77 -7.54
C HIS A 47 9.76 9.25 -7.83
N HIS A 48 11.02 9.63 -7.64
CA HIS A 48 11.63 10.83 -8.18
C HIS A 48 10.81 12.13 -8.03
N LEU A 49 11.22 13.00 -7.09
CA LEU A 49 11.45 14.40 -7.48
C LEU A 49 12.35 14.34 -8.73
N GLY A 50 11.73 14.31 -9.91
CA GLY A 50 12.38 14.04 -11.20
C GLY A 50 13.31 15.13 -11.67
N TYR A 51 13.84 15.94 -10.75
CA TYR A 51 14.67 17.09 -11.03
C TYR A 51 15.86 17.14 -10.08
N ALA A 52 17.06 17.14 -10.67
CA ALA A 52 18.14 17.93 -10.09
C ALA A 52 17.63 19.37 -9.93
N LYS A 53 18.20 20.14 -8.98
CA LYS A 53 17.76 21.47 -8.51
C LYS A 53 17.77 22.56 -9.61
N ASN A 54 17.15 22.34 -10.77
CA ASN A 54 17.17 23.17 -11.99
C ASN A 54 16.60 22.50 -13.26
N GLU A 55 16.12 21.25 -13.23
CA GLU A 55 15.53 20.62 -14.43
C GLU A 55 14.01 20.55 -14.31
N TYR A 56 13.25 20.61 -15.40
CA TYR A 56 11.79 20.57 -15.41
C TYR A 56 11.32 19.59 -16.50
N GLN A 57 10.43 18.69 -16.06
CA GLN A 57 9.58 17.67 -16.71
C GLN A 57 10.33 16.53 -17.41
N VAL A 58 10.03 15.24 -17.18
CA VAL A 58 8.73 14.59 -17.40
C VAL A 58 8.69 13.21 -16.69
N PHE A 59 7.77 12.97 -15.74
CA PHE A 59 7.43 11.61 -15.30
C PHE A 59 5.95 11.53 -14.93
N PHE A 60 5.08 11.59 -15.94
CA PHE A 60 3.69 11.15 -15.81
C PHE A 60 3.26 10.53 -17.14
N SER A 61 3.52 9.24 -17.28
CA SER A 61 2.80 8.38 -18.23
C SER A 61 2.81 6.95 -17.72
N VAL A 62 2.02 6.72 -16.66
CA VAL A 62 1.46 5.38 -16.40
C VAL A 62 -0.01 5.46 -15.93
N VAL A 63 -0.71 6.55 -16.24
CA VAL A 63 -2.15 6.47 -16.51
C VAL A 63 -2.30 6.21 -18.00
N ASP A 64 -1.78 5.08 -18.46
CA ASP A 64 -2.11 4.52 -19.76
C ASP A 64 -2.72 3.13 -19.53
N ILE A 65 -3.92 3.14 -18.95
CA ILE A 65 -4.92 2.14 -19.27
C ILE A 65 -5.31 2.45 -20.72
N ARG A 66 -4.90 1.58 -21.63
CA ARG A 66 -5.36 1.45 -23.03
C ARG A 66 -6.48 2.41 -23.42
N CYS A 67 -6.20 3.34 -24.33
CA CYS A 67 -7.19 3.72 -25.33
C CYS A 67 -6.51 4.24 -26.61
N GLN A 68 -6.57 3.36 -27.62
CA GLN A 68 -6.28 3.53 -29.06
C GLN A 68 -4.84 3.32 -29.55
#